data_AF-A0A0F7KHH8-F1
#
_entry.id   AF-A0A0F7KHH8-F1
#
_cell.length_a   1.000
_cell.length_b   1.000
_cell.length_c   1.000
_cell.angle_alpha   90.00
_cell.angle_beta   90.00
_cell.angle_gamma   90.00
#
_symmetry.space_group_name_H-M   'P 1'
#
loop_
_entity.id
_entity.type
_entity.pdbx_description
1 polymer ?
#
loop_
_entity_poly.entity_id
_entity_poly.type
_entity_poly.pdbx_seq_one_letter_code
_entity_poly.pdbx_strand_id
1 'polypeptide(L)' 'MSLAANLSLYAHTPLPNALAMPVSFGRKFFDSKPFGDWQKSREAEQKIQVTIVNRIDKLMRA' A
#
# COMPACT_ATOMS: atom_id res chain seq x y z
N MET A 1 -13.78 -0.69 -11.99
CA MET A 1 -12.38 -0.36 -12.35
C MET A 1 -11.47 -0.13 -11.14
N SER A 2 -11.88 0.65 -10.12
CA SER A 2 -11.06 0.91 -8.93
C SER A 2 -10.46 -0.36 -8.27
N LEU A 3 -11.25 -1.42 -8.08
CA LEU A 3 -10.76 -2.68 -7.50
C LEU A 3 -9.68 -3.38 -8.34
N ALA A 4 -9.84 -3.41 -9.67
CA ALA A 4 -8.87 -4.02 -10.56
C ALA A 4 -7.56 -3.23 -10.60
N ALA A 5 -7.63 -1.90 -10.60
CA ALA A 5 -6.46 -1.04 -10.47
C ALA A 5 -5.71 -1.28 -9.14
N ASN A 6 -6.45 -1.40 -8.03
CA ASN A 6 -5.86 -1.70 -6.73
C ASN A 6 -5.20 -3.09 -6.72
N LEU A 7 -5.80 -4.11 -7.33
CA LEU A 7 -5.18 -5.43 -7.45
C LEU A 7 -3.89 -5.38 -8.26
N SER A 8 -3.84 -4.56 -9.32
CA SER A 8 -2.60 -4.36 -10.08
C SER A 8 -1.51 -3.66 -9.28
N LEU A 9 -1.88 -2.66 -8.48
CA LEU A 9 -0.93 -1.89 -7.68
C LEU A 9 -0.40 -2.68 -6.49
N TYR A 10 -1.27 -3.40 -5.78
CA TYR A 10 -0.94 -3.95 -4.46
C TYR A 10 -0.82 -5.47 -4.43
N ALA A 11 -1.44 -6.18 -5.37
CA ALA A 11 -1.41 -7.64 -5.44
C ALA A 11 -0.55 -8.15 -6.61
N HIS A 12 0.22 -7.28 -7.26
CA HIS A 12 1.04 -7.61 -8.44
C HIS A 12 0.27 -8.37 -9.54
N THR A 13 -1.04 -8.13 -9.64
CA THR A 13 -1.90 -8.82 -10.60
C THR A 13 -2.00 -7.99 -11.88
N PRO A 14 -1.50 -8.46 -13.04
CA PRO A 14 -1.61 -7.70 -14.29
C PRO A 14 -3.03 -7.24 -14.56
N LEU A 15 -3.21 -6.01 -15.06
CA LEU A 15 -4.53 -5.39 -15.21
C LEU A 15 -5.55 -6.25 -15.98
N PRO A 16 -5.20 -6.95 -17.08
CA PRO A 16 -6.13 -7.85 -17.75
C PRO A 16 -6.67 -8.96 -16.83
N ASN A 17 -5.79 -9.53 -16.01
CA ASN A 17 -6.15 -10.59 -15.06
C ASN A 17 -6.99 -10.02 -13.91
N ALA A 18 -6.65 -8.83 -13.42
CA ALA A 18 -7.40 -8.16 -12.37
C ALA A 18 -8.83 -7.77 -12.81
N LEU A 19 -9.02 -7.43 -14.09
CA LEU A 19 -10.34 -7.15 -14.66
C LEU A 19 -11.19 -8.42 -14.84
N ALA A 20 -10.55 -9.57 -15.09
CA ALA A 20 -11.21 -10.86 -15.21
C ALA A 20 -11.51 -11.53 -13.84
N MET A 21 -10.93 -11.01 -12.75
CA MET A 21 -11.12 -11.59 -11.42
C MET A 21 -12.51 -11.31 -10.83
N PRO A 22 -13.11 -12.29 -10.14
CA PRO A 22 -14.33 -12.06 -9.37
C PRO A 22 -14.14 -10.98 -8.31
N VAL A 23 -15.10 -10.06 -8.22
CA VAL A 23 -15.08 -8.96 -7.24
C VAL A 23 -14.96 -9.47 -5.81
N SER A 24 -15.63 -10.59 -5.48
CA SER A 24 -15.57 -11.23 -4.17
C SER A 24 -14.16 -11.65 -3.78
N PHE A 25 -13.37 -12.13 -4.74
CA PHE A 25 -11.98 -12.52 -4.50
C PHE A 25 -11.11 -11.29 -4.23
N GLY A 26 -11.25 -10.24 -5.05
CA GLY A 26 -10.52 -8.99 -4.85
C GLY A 26 -10.81 -8.37 -3.47
N ARG A 27 -12.08 -8.36 -3.06
CA ARG A 27 -12.46 -7.89 -1.70
C ARG A 27 -11.85 -8.76 -0.62
N LYS A 28 -11.94 -10.09 -0.73
CA LYS A 28 -11.34 -11.01 0.23
C LYS A 28 -9.83 -10.79 0.41
N PHE A 29 -9.12 -10.43 -0.65
CA PHE A 29 -7.70 -10.07 -0.57
C PHE A 29 -7.50 -8.80 0.26
N PHE A 30 -8.21 -7.71 -0.05
CA PHE A 30 -8.05 -6.43 0.67
C PHE A 30 -8.56 -6.48 2.12
N ASP A 31 -9.56 -7.31 2.40
CA ASP A 31 -10.08 -7.53 3.75
C ASP A 31 -9.22 -8.54 4.54
N SER A 32 -8.19 -9.12 3.91
CA SER A 32 -7.34 -10.13 4.53
C SER A 32 -6.38 -9.52 5.56
N LYS A 33 -6.16 -10.24 6.66
CA LYS A 33 -5.17 -9.88 7.68
C LYS A 33 -3.77 -9.64 7.10
N PRO A 34 -3.23 -10.48 6.19
CA PRO A 34 -1.91 -10.25 5.59
C PRO A 34 -1.80 -8.90 4.86
N PHE A 35 -2.83 -8.51 4.10
CA PHE A 35 -2.84 -7.21 3.43
C PHE A 35 -2.87 -6.07 4.44
N GLY A 36 -3.71 -6.17 5.48
CA GLY A 36 -3.78 -5.17 6.55
C GLY A 36 -2.47 -5.02 7.32
N ASP A 37 -1.76 -6.12 7.59
CA ASP A 37 -0.45 -6.09 8.25
C ASP A 37 0.61 -5.45 7.36
N TRP A 38 0.62 -5.77 6.05
CA TRP A 38 1.49 -5.13 5.07
C TRP A 38 1.25 -3.62 5.00
N GLN A 39 -0.01 -3.19 4.95
CA GLN A 39 -0.37 -1.77 4.91
C GLN A 39 0.18 -1.03 6.14
N LYS A 40 -0.01 -1.58 7.34
CA LYS A 40 0.52 -0.99 8.58
C LYS A 40 2.04 -0.87 8.56
N SER A 41 2.74 -1.85 7.99
CA SER A 41 4.20 -1.79 7.83
C SER A 41 4.63 -0.61 6.94
N ARG A 42 3.94 -0.40 5.81
CA ARG A 42 4.21 0.72 4.90
C ARG A 42 3.94 2.08 5.54
N GLU A 43 2.86 2.20 6.31
CA GLU A 43 2.56 3.42 7.07
C GLU A 43 3.62 3.71 8.14
N ALA A 44 4.14 2.67 8.80
CA ALA A 44 5.22 2.82 9.79
C ALA A 44 6.53 3.27 9.12
N GLU A 45 6.91 2.66 7.99
CA GLU A 45 8.07 3.07 7.19
C GLU A 45 7.99 4.55 6.78
N GLN A 46 6.82 4.99 6.31
CA GLN A 46 6.61 6.38 5.90
C GLN A 46 6.75 7.36 7.08
N LYS A 47 6.22 7.01 8.26
CA LYS A 47 6.39 7.83 9.47
C LYS A 47 7.86 7.96 9.89
N ILE A 48 8.64 6.88 9.75
CA ILE A 48 10.07 6.91 10.03
C ILE A 48 10.79 7.85 9.05
N GLN A 49 10.50 7.74 7.75
CA GLN A 49 11.10 8.62 6.74
C GLN A 49 10.81 10.10 7.00
N VAL A 50 9.54 10.44 7.31
CA VAL A 50 9.17 11.82 7.68
C VAL A 50 9.94 12.30 8.91
N THR A 51 10.11 11.44 9.92
CA THR A 51 10.86 11.77 11.13
C THR A 51 12.33 12.05 10.82
N ILE A 52 12.94 11.28 9.93
CA ILE A 52 14.33 11.48 9.49
C ILE A 52 14.47 12.83 8.77
N VAL A 53 13.61 13.11 7.80
CA VAL A 53 13.62 14.38 7.04
C VAL A 53 13.49 15.56 8.00
N ASN A 54 12.51 15.52 8.91
CA ASN A 54 12.31 16.56 9.91
C ASN A 54 13.53 16.76 10.83
N ARG A 55 14.26 15.69 11.14
CA ARG A 55 15.48 15.78 11.95
C ARG A 55 16.60 16.45 11.18
N ILE A 56 16.78 16.11 9.90
CA ILE A 56 17.79 16.73 9.03
C ILE A 56 17.48 18.22 8.85
N ASP A 57 16.23 18.57 8.57
CA ASP A 57 15.80 19.97 8.40
C ASP A 57 16.07 20.81 9.65
N LYS A 58 15.88 20.25 10.84
CA LYS A 58 16.20 20.93 12.10
C LYS A 58 17.69 21.18 12.28
N LEU A 59 18.54 20.26 11.84
CA LEU A 59 20.00 20.43 11.91
C LEU A 59 20.51 21.45 10.89
N MET A 60 19.90 21.53 9.70
CA MET A 60 20.28 22.51 8.67
C MET A 60 19.84 23.94 8.99
N ARG A 61 18.76 24.10 9.77
CA ARG A 61 18.22 25.40 10.17
C ARG A 61 18.79 25.93 11.49
N ALA A 62 19.56 25.11 12.21
CA ALA A 62 20.29 25.49 13.42
C ALA A 62 21.68 26.01 13.06
#